data_AF-A0A2G6G3Y0-F1
#
_entry.id   AF-A0A2G6G3Y0-F1
#
_cell.length_a   1.000
_cell.length_b   1.000
_cell.length_c   1.000
_cell.angle_alpha   90.00
_cell.angle_beta   90.00
_cell.angle_gamma   90.00
#
_symmetry.space_group_name_H-M   'P 1'
#
loop_
_entity.id
_entity.type
_entity.pdbx_description
1 polymer ?
#
loop_
_entity_poly.entity_id
_entity_poly.type
_entity_poly.pdbx_seq_one_letter_code
_entity_poly.pdbx_strand_id
1 'polypeptide(L)'
;MLLGIVLLWGGGPVFAAYISPLTGGGNFPAGFEVLNRWRENGTLDVLILVEVRNTDLHFRAEERGQVARLRLEAQLEPLQGEGGLTGKRNIRTPAMPIEDADNPLLNQVFGLVLRDVPFRSGRISIQLFDVQADRKGLLSQMKHLKQRSECSADWFAPESPRPEAGVALGDPLFLFLAPWGQWNPSARQFNQAGGGMLHDYMHPSRRYGVEQDRLQMFLPVWPPAQGVGSPTPAGVVLQVDHTGMAFSVRDTLFFDERGQVALEAGHPSGLFYEMDVNLLPQGSYRMTAAPLGGQGRGLISGFDVIWSLNSLARHRTRLSAEGHLVFSGSRLEDFLRASRAGQEAMLDAFWDEVNPDPEAPFNEAYLEFQSRMAYVQTFLGGFDDDGPKDPRGLVLMLLGPPDEIQREALPQNYMDQSDAQIKVFQRMAPDREGFTAKGSAPREGNPRNPYTRVGGIPMPYSQRANERINMRLNASSSNFGFELWRYDGNGRPLYPNQFSRSTMGSRFLFVDRTGTGDFFLESSNTLQGED
;
A
#
# COMPACT_ATOMS: atom_id res chain seq x y z
N MET A 1 35.28 45.63 -6.71
CA MET A 1 33.84 45.98 -6.68
C MET A 1 33.11 44.70 -6.32
N LEU A 2 32.62 44.63 -5.08
CA LEU A 2 32.31 43.40 -4.35
C LEU A 2 31.03 42.70 -4.83
N LEU A 3 31.14 41.39 -5.09
CA LEU A 3 30.02 40.43 -5.05
C LEU A 3 29.53 40.33 -3.59
N GLY A 4 28.29 40.76 -3.35
CA GLY A 4 27.59 40.55 -2.08
C GLY A 4 26.90 39.19 -2.07
N ILE A 5 27.59 38.17 -1.57
CA ILE A 5 27.01 36.90 -1.13
C ILE A 5 26.13 37.21 0.09
N VAL A 6 24.80 37.13 -0.06
CA VAL A 6 23.89 37.09 1.08
C VAL A 6 23.79 35.65 1.55
N LEU A 7 24.61 35.30 2.53
CA LEU A 7 24.49 34.10 3.35
C LEU A 7 23.24 34.25 4.24
N LEU A 8 22.13 33.63 3.85
CA LEU A 8 20.99 33.39 4.74
C LEU A 8 21.28 32.15 5.59
N TRP A 9 21.90 32.38 6.74
CA TRP A 9 21.87 31.47 7.88
C TRP A 9 20.94 32.06 8.94
N GLY A 10 19.88 31.35 9.32
CA GLY A 10 19.08 31.69 10.49
C GLY A 10 17.64 31.19 10.42
N GLY A 11 17.39 30.06 11.08
CA GLY A 11 16.05 29.48 11.29
C GLY A 11 15.76 28.34 10.32
N GLY A 12 16.16 27.12 10.67
CA GLY A 12 15.68 25.93 9.98
C GLY A 12 14.13 25.89 10.00
N PRO A 13 13.50 25.25 9.00
CA PRO A 13 12.05 25.10 9.04
C PRO A 13 11.70 24.37 10.33
N VAL A 14 10.90 25.01 11.18
CA VAL A 14 10.09 24.29 12.15
C VAL A 14 9.29 23.32 11.31
N PHE A 15 9.65 22.04 11.38
CA PHE A 15 8.87 20.97 10.75
C PHE A 15 7.49 21.03 11.39
N ALA A 16 6.55 21.74 10.74
CA ALA A 16 5.14 21.53 10.98
C ALA A 16 4.91 20.04 10.69
N ALA A 17 4.59 19.29 11.73
CA ALA A 17 4.30 17.86 11.62
C ALA A 17 3.14 17.69 10.63
N TYR A 18 3.51 17.39 9.38
CA TYR A 18 2.58 17.15 8.30
C TYR A 18 2.02 15.75 8.53
N ILE A 19 0.92 15.64 9.27
CA ILE A 19 0.21 14.38 9.38
C ILE A 19 -0.61 14.24 8.09
N SER A 20 0.07 13.83 7.01
CA SER A 20 -0.60 13.02 5.98
C SER A 20 -1.35 11.90 6.69
N PRO A 21 -2.49 11.41 6.16
CA PRO A 21 -3.16 10.26 6.76
C PRO A 21 -2.14 9.15 7.04
N LEU A 22 -1.97 8.83 8.33
CA LEU A 22 -1.06 7.81 8.77
C LEU A 22 -1.67 6.48 8.36
N THR A 23 -0.85 5.58 7.81
CA THR A 23 -1.30 4.21 7.57
C THR A 23 -0.78 3.35 8.70
N GLY A 24 -1.68 2.64 9.39
CA GLY A 24 -1.29 1.65 10.38
C GLY A 24 -0.61 0.47 9.73
N GLY A 25 0.55 0.10 10.26
CA GLY A 25 1.19 -1.19 10.01
C GLY A 25 0.59 -2.27 10.92
N GLY A 26 0.95 -3.54 10.71
CA GLY A 26 0.50 -4.64 11.57
C GLY A 26 -0.21 -5.74 10.80
N ASN A 27 -1.30 -6.27 11.37
CA ASN A 27 -2.02 -7.40 10.80
C ASN A 27 -2.99 -7.02 9.68
N PHE A 28 -3.48 -5.78 9.70
CA PHE A 28 -4.34 -5.24 8.66
C PHE A 28 -4.11 -3.72 8.53
N PRO A 29 -4.32 -3.15 7.34
CA PRO A 29 -4.16 -1.71 7.12
C PRO A 29 -5.36 -0.93 7.67
N ALA A 30 -5.09 0.24 8.25
CA ALA A 30 -6.10 1.24 8.57
C ALA A 30 -5.53 2.64 8.30
N GLY A 31 -6.37 3.55 7.82
CA GLY A 31 -6.03 4.97 7.67
C GLY A 31 -6.35 5.73 8.95
N PHE A 32 -5.45 6.61 9.37
CA PHE A 32 -5.60 7.44 10.56
C PHE A 32 -5.35 8.90 10.23
N GLU A 33 -6.27 9.77 10.59
CA GLU A 33 -6.12 11.22 10.47
C GLU A 33 -6.13 11.84 11.86
N VAL A 34 -5.18 12.74 12.13
CA VAL A 34 -5.03 13.39 13.43
C VAL A 34 -5.20 14.89 13.23
N LEU A 35 -6.17 15.47 13.93
CA LEU A 35 -6.59 16.86 13.76
C LEU A 35 -6.58 17.59 15.10
N ASN A 36 -6.12 18.84 15.07
CA ASN A 36 -6.20 19.76 16.20
C ASN A 36 -7.57 20.46 16.18
N ARG A 37 -8.35 20.24 17.23
CA ARG A 37 -9.66 20.87 17.39
C ARG A 37 -9.65 21.83 18.56
N TRP A 38 -9.60 23.11 18.25
CA TRP A 38 -9.74 24.17 19.25
C TRP A 38 -11.20 24.40 19.64
N ARG A 39 -11.42 24.68 20.92
CA ARG A 39 -12.69 25.15 21.46
C ARG A 39 -12.65 26.66 21.67
N GLU A 40 -13.82 27.30 21.73
CA GLU A 40 -13.92 28.76 21.88
C GLU A 40 -13.24 29.29 23.15
N ASN A 41 -13.23 28.50 24.22
CA ASN A 41 -12.56 28.80 25.48
C ASN A 41 -11.02 28.66 25.41
N GLY A 42 -10.46 28.35 24.23
CA GLY A 42 -9.02 28.17 24.03
C GLY A 42 -8.48 26.82 24.47
N THR A 43 -9.33 25.85 24.85
CA THR A 43 -8.85 24.48 25.09
C THR A 43 -8.65 23.74 23.77
N LEU A 44 -7.67 22.84 23.76
CA LEU A 44 -7.28 22.04 22.59
C LEU A 44 -7.75 20.60 22.80
N ASP A 45 -8.54 20.09 21.87
CA ASP A 45 -8.79 18.66 21.72
C ASP A 45 -7.95 18.12 20.56
N VAL A 46 -7.54 16.86 20.64
CA VAL A 46 -6.97 16.13 19.51
C VAL A 46 -7.96 15.08 19.05
N LEU A 47 -8.41 15.21 17.81
CA LEU A 47 -9.33 14.30 17.18
C LEU A 47 -8.56 13.30 16.32
N ILE A 48 -8.83 12.02 16.53
CA ILE A 48 -8.24 10.90 15.80
C ILE A 48 -9.37 10.26 15.01
N LEU A 49 -9.28 10.31 13.70
CA LEU A 49 -10.22 9.69 12.78
C LEU A 49 -9.59 8.44 12.19
N VAL A 50 -10.40 7.41 12.00
CA VAL A 50 -9.93 6.10 11.57
C VAL A 50 -10.84 5.60 10.47
N GLU A 51 -10.23 5.09 9.41
CA GLU A 51 -10.88 4.40 8.29
C GLU A 51 -10.28 3.00 8.16
N VAL A 52 -11.12 1.98 7.99
CA VAL A 52 -10.68 0.60 7.75
C VAL A 52 -11.66 -0.08 6.78
N ARG A 53 -11.14 -0.84 5.81
CA ARG A 53 -11.97 -1.56 4.84
C ARG A 53 -12.72 -2.69 5.52
N ASN A 54 -13.93 -2.98 5.05
CA ASN A 54 -14.72 -4.10 5.55
C ASN A 54 -13.98 -5.43 5.38
N THR A 55 -13.36 -5.67 4.22
CA THR A 55 -12.60 -6.91 3.95
C THR A 55 -11.38 -7.13 4.85
N ASP A 56 -10.91 -6.09 5.54
CA ASP A 56 -9.80 -6.16 6.48
C ASP A 56 -10.27 -6.46 7.93
N LEU A 57 -11.58 -6.47 8.17
CA LEU A 57 -12.20 -6.74 9.47
C LEU A 57 -12.82 -8.13 9.54
N HIS A 58 -12.84 -8.71 10.74
CA HIS A 58 -13.62 -9.91 11.01
C HIS A 58 -15.01 -9.51 11.49
N PHE A 59 -16.01 -9.87 10.68
CA PHE A 59 -17.40 -9.78 11.06
C PHE A 59 -17.89 -11.09 11.66
N ARG A 60 -18.84 -10.99 12.58
CA ARG A 60 -19.61 -12.14 13.08
C ARG A 60 -21.09 -11.92 12.87
N ALA A 61 -21.78 -13.00 12.53
CA ALA A 61 -23.23 -13.00 12.40
C ALA A 61 -23.88 -12.75 13.76
N GLU A 62 -24.77 -11.77 13.81
CA GLU A 62 -25.71 -11.49 14.90
C GLU A 62 -27.15 -11.47 14.34
N GLU A 63 -28.17 -11.38 15.21
CA GLU A 63 -29.59 -11.47 14.82
C GLU A 63 -30.01 -10.52 13.69
N ARG A 64 -29.32 -9.39 13.53
CA ARG A 64 -29.65 -8.32 12.57
C ARG A 64 -28.64 -8.17 11.43
N GLY A 65 -27.67 -9.07 11.30
CA GLY A 65 -26.65 -9.03 10.25
C GLY A 65 -25.22 -9.25 10.77
N GLN A 66 -24.25 -8.95 9.92
CA GLN A 66 -22.83 -9.01 10.21
C GLN A 66 -22.38 -7.79 11.04
N VAL A 67 -21.62 -8.05 12.09
CA VAL A 67 -21.12 -7.02 13.01
C VAL A 67 -19.65 -7.28 13.35
N ALA A 68 -18.81 -6.27 13.14
CA ALA A 68 -17.44 -6.25 13.64
C ALA A 68 -17.39 -5.51 14.98
N ARG A 69 -16.49 -5.96 15.85
CA ARG A 69 -16.17 -5.27 17.11
C ARG A 69 -14.71 -4.90 17.11
N LEU A 70 -14.43 -3.63 17.37
CA LEU A 70 -13.11 -3.05 17.35
C LEU A 70 -12.81 -2.35 18.67
N ARG A 71 -11.53 -2.14 18.93
CA ARG A 71 -11.07 -1.32 20.05
C ARG A 71 -9.98 -0.39 19.57
N LEU A 72 -10.26 0.91 19.64
CA LEU A 72 -9.33 1.97 19.31
C LEU A 72 -8.68 2.48 20.60
N GLU A 73 -7.36 2.48 20.63
CA GLU A 73 -6.55 3.01 21.71
C GLU A 73 -5.59 4.06 21.14
N ALA A 74 -5.44 5.18 21.83
CA ALA A 74 -4.49 6.20 21.46
C ALA A 74 -3.77 6.74 22.70
N GLN A 75 -2.51 7.07 22.51
CA GLN A 75 -1.65 7.64 23.52
C GLN A 75 -0.95 8.85 22.92
N LEU A 76 -1.02 9.98 23.61
CA LEU A 76 -0.37 11.22 23.23
C LEU A 76 0.56 11.62 24.37
N GLU A 77 1.86 11.58 24.11
CA GLU A 77 2.89 11.87 25.10
C GLU A 77 3.61 13.17 24.75
N PRO A 78 3.86 14.07 25.72
CA PRO A 78 4.63 15.27 25.44
C PRO A 78 6.09 14.92 25.09
N LEU A 79 6.74 15.73 24.25
CA LEU A 79 8.17 15.56 23.95
C LEU A 79 9.07 15.84 25.16
N GLN A 80 8.60 16.68 26.09
CA GLN A 80 9.29 17.05 27.32
C GLN A 80 8.28 17.16 28.47
N GLY A 81 8.63 16.64 29.64
CA GLY A 81 7.78 16.65 30.84
C GLY A 81 7.01 15.33 31.06
N GLU A 82 6.26 15.26 32.16
CA GLU A 82 5.37 14.14 32.50
C GLU A 82 3.90 14.51 32.19
N GLY A 83 3.03 13.50 32.02
CA GLY A 83 1.58 13.72 31.88
C GLY A 83 1.00 13.51 30.47
N GLY A 84 1.29 12.36 29.86
CA GLY A 84 0.64 11.94 28.62
C GLY A 84 -0.86 11.67 28.79
N LEU A 85 -1.61 11.77 27.69
CA LEU A 85 -3.02 11.44 27.63
C LEU A 85 -3.22 10.09 26.96
N THR A 86 -4.17 9.31 27.47
CA THR A 86 -4.61 8.08 26.83
C THR A 86 -6.11 8.14 26.56
N GLY A 87 -6.52 7.60 25.43
CA GLY A 87 -7.90 7.48 25.04
C GLY A 87 -8.19 6.07 24.58
N LYS A 88 -9.40 5.60 24.87
CA LYS A 88 -9.85 4.26 24.50
C LYS A 88 -11.32 4.30 24.11
N ARG A 89 -11.66 3.66 23.00
CA ARG A 89 -13.04 3.51 22.53
C ARG A 89 -13.27 2.10 22.03
N ASN A 90 -14.25 1.42 22.61
CA ASN A 90 -14.79 0.19 22.04
C ASN A 90 -15.81 0.58 20.96
N ILE A 91 -15.74 -0.06 19.81
CA ILE A 91 -16.54 0.24 18.64
C ILE A 91 -17.28 -1.03 18.25
N ARG A 92 -18.56 -0.88 17.95
CA ARG A 92 -19.39 -1.92 17.33
C ARG A 92 -19.92 -1.31 16.04
N THR A 93 -19.66 -1.96 14.92
CA THR A 93 -20.18 -1.48 13.64
C THR A 93 -21.72 -1.57 13.63
N PRO A 94 -22.40 -0.79 12.77
CA PRO A 94 -23.77 -1.09 12.39
C PRO A 94 -23.88 -2.54 11.89
N ALA A 95 -25.05 -3.16 12.09
CA ALA A 95 -25.31 -4.46 11.51
C ALA A 95 -25.57 -4.30 10.00
N MET A 96 -24.93 -5.13 9.18
CA MET A 96 -25.02 -5.05 7.71
C MET A 96 -25.21 -6.43 7.06
N PRO A 97 -25.71 -6.52 5.82
CA PRO A 97 -25.70 -7.74 5.03
C PRO A 97 -24.30 -8.34 4.88
N ILE A 98 -24.21 -9.64 4.61
CA ILE A 98 -22.93 -10.32 4.37
C ILE A 98 -22.22 -9.77 3.12
N GLU A 99 -22.99 -9.41 2.10
CA GLU A 99 -22.47 -8.83 0.85
C GLU A 99 -21.74 -7.51 1.10
N ASP A 100 -22.26 -6.67 2.00
CA ASP A 100 -21.63 -5.41 2.38
C ASP A 100 -20.40 -5.63 3.28
N ALA A 101 -20.46 -6.61 4.18
CA ALA A 101 -19.33 -6.97 5.04
C ALA A 101 -18.14 -7.53 4.24
N ASP A 102 -18.40 -8.21 3.12
CA ASP A 102 -17.38 -8.75 2.23
C ASP A 102 -17.01 -7.78 1.09
N ASN A 103 -17.59 -6.58 1.04
CA ASN A 103 -17.37 -5.63 -0.04
C ASN A 103 -16.04 -4.87 0.13
N PRO A 104 -15.08 -4.99 -0.81
CA PRO A 104 -13.77 -4.33 -0.72
C PRO A 104 -13.80 -2.81 -0.91
N LEU A 105 -14.93 -2.25 -1.36
CA LEU A 105 -15.12 -0.82 -1.57
C LEU A 105 -15.77 -0.12 -0.37
N LEU A 106 -16.28 -0.88 0.61
CA LEU A 106 -16.93 -0.31 1.78
C LEU A 106 -15.94 -0.20 2.94
N ASN A 107 -15.99 0.94 3.62
CA ASN A 107 -15.15 1.27 4.75
C ASN A 107 -15.98 1.52 6.01
N GLN A 108 -15.41 1.20 7.17
CA GLN A 108 -15.88 1.68 8.46
C GLN A 108 -15.10 2.92 8.86
N VAL A 109 -15.82 3.99 9.23
CA VAL A 109 -15.24 5.25 9.72
C VAL A 109 -15.69 5.51 11.15
N PHE A 110 -14.75 5.87 12.01
CA PHE A 110 -15.02 6.23 13.41
C PHE A 110 -13.88 7.09 13.95
N GLY A 111 -13.98 7.54 15.22
CA GLY A 111 -12.93 8.35 15.80
C GLY A 111 -12.84 8.31 17.32
N LEU A 112 -11.81 8.94 17.85
CA LEU A 112 -11.52 9.10 19.27
C LEU A 112 -11.10 10.56 19.52
N VAL A 113 -11.56 11.15 20.61
CA VAL A 113 -11.18 12.53 20.99
C VAL A 113 -10.37 12.45 22.28
N LEU A 114 -9.14 12.95 22.25
CA LEU A 114 -8.36 13.27 23.44
C LEU A 114 -8.71 14.70 23.82
N ARG A 115 -9.39 14.89 24.95
CA ARG A 115 -9.92 16.19 25.36
C ARG A 115 -8.92 16.98 26.19
N ASP A 116 -8.99 18.30 26.07
CA ASP A 116 -8.31 19.26 26.95
C ASP A 116 -6.80 19.00 27.08
N VAL A 117 -6.13 18.83 25.93
CA VAL A 117 -4.70 18.55 25.77
C VAL A 117 -3.85 19.72 26.32
N PRO A 118 -3.04 19.48 27.38
CA PRO A 118 -2.37 20.57 28.09
C PRO A 118 -1.02 20.98 27.49
N PHE A 119 -0.51 20.24 26.51
CA PHE A 119 0.76 20.54 25.82
C PHE A 119 0.52 20.75 24.32
N ARG A 120 1.59 21.10 23.59
CA ARG A 120 1.54 21.56 22.19
C ARG A 120 2.39 20.75 21.23
N SER A 121 3.24 19.88 21.74
CA SER A 121 4.04 18.98 20.93
C SER A 121 4.26 17.67 21.67
N GLY A 122 4.32 16.58 20.91
CA GLY A 122 4.32 15.25 21.49
C GLY A 122 4.52 14.17 20.45
N ARG A 123 4.48 12.92 20.91
CA ARG A 123 4.37 11.74 20.07
C ARG A 123 3.00 11.13 20.24
N ILE A 124 2.28 10.95 19.13
CA ILE A 124 1.03 10.22 19.11
C ILE A 124 1.28 8.78 18.70
N SER A 125 0.66 7.83 19.39
CA SER A 125 0.65 6.41 19.06
C SER A 125 -0.79 5.92 19.07
N ILE A 126 -1.21 5.26 18.00
CA ILE A 126 -2.58 4.82 17.78
C ILE A 126 -2.56 3.32 17.48
N GLN A 127 -3.47 2.59 18.10
CA GLN A 127 -3.66 1.15 17.90
C GLN A 127 -5.14 0.85 17.71
N LEU A 128 -5.47 0.19 16.60
CA LEU A 128 -6.80 -0.34 16.33
C LEU A 128 -6.74 -1.86 16.43
N PHE A 129 -7.53 -2.45 17.32
CA PHE A 129 -7.65 -3.89 17.48
C PHE A 129 -8.96 -4.38 16.89
N ASP A 130 -8.89 -5.47 16.12
CA ASP A 130 -10.05 -6.31 15.86
C ASP A 130 -10.20 -7.32 17.01
N VAL A 131 -11.23 -7.13 17.85
CA VAL A 131 -11.39 -7.98 19.04
C VAL A 131 -11.97 -9.35 18.71
N GLN A 132 -12.54 -9.51 17.52
CA GLN A 132 -13.13 -10.77 17.05
C GLN A 132 -12.12 -11.66 16.32
N ALA A 133 -10.98 -11.10 15.91
CA ALA A 133 -9.89 -11.78 15.23
C ALA A 133 -8.69 -12.05 16.14
N ASP A 134 -8.27 -13.32 16.19
CA ASP A 134 -7.00 -13.67 16.81
C ASP A 134 -5.86 -13.54 15.77
N ARG A 135 -4.68 -13.17 16.25
CA ARG A 135 -3.48 -13.09 15.43
C ARG A 135 -3.11 -14.49 14.96
N LYS A 136 -2.94 -14.65 13.65
CA LYS A 136 -2.44 -15.89 13.06
C LYS A 136 -0.92 -15.98 13.32
N GLY A 137 -0.47 -17.03 14.00
CA GLY A 137 0.94 -17.26 14.34
C GLY A 137 1.22 -18.70 14.79
N LEU A 138 2.43 -19.20 14.51
CA LEU A 138 2.86 -20.60 14.67
C LEU A 138 3.04 -21.08 16.12
N LEU A 139 3.16 -20.17 17.09
CA LEU A 139 3.29 -20.53 18.51
C LEU A 139 1.93 -20.46 19.21
N SER A 140 1.54 -21.55 19.88
CA SER A 140 0.29 -21.63 20.67
C SER A 140 0.16 -20.53 21.72
N GLN A 141 1.28 -19.95 22.17
CA GLN A 141 1.34 -18.85 23.13
C GLN A 141 0.89 -17.50 22.56
N MET A 142 0.84 -17.33 21.24
CA MET A 142 0.38 -16.09 20.58
C MET A 142 -1.12 -16.10 20.23
N LYS A 143 -1.82 -17.22 20.43
CA LYS A 143 -3.26 -17.38 20.11
C LYS A 143 -4.21 -16.44 20.86
N HIS A 144 -3.73 -15.75 21.90
CA HIS A 144 -4.50 -14.77 22.67
C HIS A 144 -4.30 -13.31 22.22
N LEU A 145 -3.34 -13.05 21.32
CA LEU A 145 -3.11 -11.71 20.82
C LEU A 145 -4.13 -11.40 19.73
N LYS A 146 -4.81 -10.26 19.84
CA LYS A 146 -5.77 -9.79 18.84
C LYS A 146 -5.06 -9.19 17.63
N GLN A 147 -5.67 -9.31 16.46
CA GLN A 147 -5.17 -8.60 15.28
C GLN A 147 -5.21 -7.10 15.53
N ARG A 148 -4.17 -6.39 15.10
CA ARG A 148 -4.11 -4.94 15.26
C ARG A 148 -3.48 -4.22 14.07
N SER A 149 -3.90 -2.98 13.89
CA SER A 149 -3.24 -1.96 13.07
C SER A 149 -2.66 -0.89 13.99
N GLU A 150 -1.42 -0.45 13.78
CA GLU A 150 -0.75 0.52 14.63
C GLU A 150 0.08 1.54 13.84
N CYS A 151 0.05 2.79 14.28
CA CYS A 151 0.92 3.85 13.76
C CYS A 151 1.38 4.78 14.88
N SER A 152 2.52 5.43 14.67
CA SER A 152 2.99 6.50 15.54
C SER A 152 3.58 7.63 14.70
N ALA A 153 3.39 8.86 15.16
CA ALA A 153 3.94 10.05 14.53
C ALA A 153 4.26 11.11 15.58
N ASP A 154 5.12 12.06 15.21
CA ASP A 154 5.26 13.30 15.96
C ASP A 154 4.02 14.16 15.71
N TRP A 155 3.55 14.83 16.76
CA TRP A 155 2.37 15.68 16.76
C TRP A 155 2.73 17.08 17.25
N PHE A 156 2.11 18.09 16.64
CA PHE A 156 2.26 19.49 16.98
C PHE A 156 0.93 20.22 16.86
N ALA A 157 0.72 21.19 17.75
CA ALA A 157 -0.36 22.15 17.70
C ALA A 157 0.18 23.57 17.93
N PRO A 158 -0.41 24.59 17.29
CA PRO A 158 -0.01 25.98 17.50
C PRO A 158 -0.28 26.43 18.94
N GLU A 159 0.35 27.52 19.40
CA GLU A 159 0.12 28.03 20.75
C GLU A 159 -1.33 28.46 21.00
N SER A 160 -1.94 29.07 19.98
CA SER A 160 -3.30 29.61 19.99
C SER A 160 -4.02 29.31 18.66
N PRO A 161 -5.35 29.13 18.67
CA PRO A 161 -6.15 29.12 17.46
C PRO A 161 -6.21 30.49 16.80
N ARG A 162 -6.18 31.56 17.59
CA ARG A 162 -6.36 32.94 17.15
C ARG A 162 -5.00 33.58 16.80
N PRO A 163 -4.85 34.24 15.64
CA PRO A 163 -3.64 34.94 15.26
C PRO A 163 -3.58 36.35 15.89
N GLU A 164 -2.43 37.00 15.83
CA GLU A 164 -2.29 38.41 16.26
C GLU A 164 -3.05 39.38 15.34
N ALA A 165 -3.03 39.12 14.03
CA ALA A 165 -3.71 39.90 13.00
C ALA A 165 -4.33 38.99 11.92
N GLY A 166 -5.39 39.47 11.25
CA GLY A 166 -6.10 38.71 10.22
C GLY A 166 -6.86 37.50 10.77
N VAL A 167 -6.99 36.44 9.97
CA VAL A 167 -7.69 35.20 10.37
C VAL A 167 -6.76 34.00 10.32
N ALA A 168 -7.00 33.01 11.16
CA ALA A 168 -6.27 31.75 11.14
C ALA A 168 -7.17 30.62 10.65
N LEU A 169 -6.67 29.86 9.70
CA LEU A 169 -7.31 28.64 9.25
C LEU A 169 -6.90 27.50 10.20
N GLY A 170 -7.89 26.68 10.58
CA GLY A 170 -7.68 25.45 11.34
C GLY A 170 -7.38 24.25 10.43
N ASP A 171 -7.21 23.08 11.04
CA ASP A 171 -7.04 21.84 10.27
C ASP A 171 -8.34 21.55 9.50
N PRO A 172 -8.25 21.27 8.18
CA PRO A 172 -9.43 20.99 7.37
C PRO A 172 -10.01 19.62 7.69
N LEU A 173 -11.35 19.52 7.63
CA LEU A 173 -12.09 18.26 7.68
C LEU A 173 -12.51 17.89 6.25
N PHE A 174 -11.95 16.80 5.73
CA PHE A 174 -12.34 16.23 4.45
C PHE A 174 -13.60 15.39 4.62
N LEU A 175 -14.51 15.50 3.65
CA LEU A 175 -15.85 14.94 3.74
C LEU A 175 -16.15 13.96 2.61
N PHE A 176 -16.97 12.95 2.93
CA PHE A 176 -17.44 11.90 2.05
C PHE A 176 -18.96 11.99 1.85
N LEU A 177 -19.40 12.27 0.63
CA LEU A 177 -20.81 12.39 0.20
C LEU A 177 -21.68 13.19 1.17
N ALA A 178 -21.15 14.30 1.68
CA ALA A 178 -21.85 15.14 2.65
C ALA A 178 -23.05 15.85 2.01
N PRO A 179 -24.19 16.02 2.74
CA PRO A 179 -25.39 16.69 2.26
C PRO A 179 -25.18 18.21 2.24
N TRP A 180 -24.29 18.66 1.37
CA TRP A 180 -23.75 20.01 1.29
C TRP A 180 -24.80 21.13 1.35
N GLY A 181 -25.89 20.96 0.59
CA GLY A 181 -26.97 21.95 0.47
C GLY A 181 -27.76 22.19 1.76
N GLN A 182 -27.65 21.32 2.77
CA GLN A 182 -28.31 21.51 4.06
C GLN A 182 -27.48 22.36 5.03
N TRP A 183 -26.16 22.33 4.90
CA TRP A 183 -25.25 23.02 5.82
C TRP A 183 -24.74 24.35 5.24
N ASN A 184 -24.68 24.46 3.92
CA ASN A 184 -24.30 25.67 3.22
C ASN A 184 -25.53 26.37 2.61
N PRO A 185 -26.06 27.44 3.22
CA PRO A 185 -27.22 28.16 2.70
C PRO A 185 -26.96 28.87 1.37
N SER A 186 -25.69 29.00 0.95
CA SER A 186 -25.27 29.61 -0.33
C SER A 186 -25.17 28.59 -1.48
N ALA A 187 -25.36 27.29 -1.21
CA ALA A 187 -25.29 26.25 -2.22
C ALA A 187 -26.46 26.38 -3.22
N ARG A 188 -26.14 26.43 -4.52
CA ARG A 188 -27.16 26.37 -5.59
C ARG A 188 -27.77 24.97 -5.61
N GLN A 189 -29.00 24.88 -5.11
CA GLN A 189 -29.93 23.74 -5.10
C GLN A 189 -29.43 22.39 -5.66
N PHE A 190 -29.35 21.39 -4.77
CA PHE A 190 -29.63 19.98 -5.05
C PHE A 190 -30.28 19.33 -3.81
N ASN A 191 -31.33 18.54 -4.02
CA ASN A 191 -32.00 17.63 -3.06
C ASN A 191 -31.60 16.19 -3.45
N GLN A 192 -31.42 15.18 -2.58
CA GLN A 192 -32.28 14.75 -1.47
C GLN A 192 -31.51 13.97 -0.36
N ALA A 193 -32.13 13.99 0.83
CA ALA A 193 -32.23 12.92 1.85
C ALA A 193 -30.96 12.40 2.54
N GLY A 194 -30.62 13.06 3.64
CA GLY A 194 -29.79 12.53 4.72
C GLY A 194 -29.74 13.55 5.86
N GLY A 195 -30.07 13.14 7.08
CA GLY A 195 -29.85 13.95 8.29
C GLY A 195 -28.60 13.43 9.01
N GLY A 196 -27.77 14.33 9.54
CA GLY A 196 -26.54 13.97 10.22
C GLY A 196 -25.70 15.19 10.57
N MET A 197 -24.69 14.98 11.41
CA MET A 197 -23.70 15.96 11.80
C MET A 197 -22.45 15.85 10.91
N LEU A 198 -21.60 16.87 10.90
CA LEU A 198 -20.38 16.90 10.07
C LEU A 198 -19.47 15.67 10.27
N HIS A 199 -19.47 15.09 11.46
CA HIS A 199 -18.66 13.92 11.78
C HIS A 199 -19.18 12.60 11.17
N ASP A 200 -20.44 12.56 10.73
CA ASP A 200 -21.01 11.37 10.08
C ASP A 200 -20.47 11.17 8.65
N TYR A 201 -19.83 12.21 8.10
CA TYR A 201 -19.39 12.28 6.72
C TYR A 201 -17.88 12.51 6.63
N MET A 202 -17.09 12.14 7.63
CA MET A 202 -15.64 12.34 7.58
C MET A 202 -14.99 11.39 6.58
N HIS A 203 -13.91 11.84 5.94
CA HIS A 203 -13.17 11.07 4.95
C HIS A 203 -11.67 11.00 5.27
N PRO A 204 -11.26 10.16 6.25
CA PRO A 204 -9.90 10.18 6.78
C PRO A 204 -8.84 9.79 5.76
N SER A 205 -9.18 8.96 4.77
CA SER A 205 -8.23 8.61 3.72
C SER A 205 -7.99 9.71 2.69
N ARG A 206 -8.92 10.67 2.56
CA ARG A 206 -8.85 11.79 1.62
C ARG A 206 -8.62 11.33 0.16
N ARG A 207 -9.26 10.23 -0.23
CA ARG A 207 -9.12 9.60 -1.56
C ARG A 207 -10.34 9.82 -2.44
N TYR A 208 -10.19 10.65 -3.46
CA TYR A 208 -11.26 11.01 -4.38
C TYR A 208 -11.08 10.32 -5.73
N GLY A 209 -12.03 10.51 -6.65
CA GLY A 209 -12.09 9.87 -7.95
C GLY A 209 -13.15 8.78 -7.96
N VAL A 210 -12.72 7.51 -7.99
CA VAL A 210 -13.63 6.34 -8.00
C VAL A 210 -14.52 6.28 -6.76
N GLU A 211 -14.00 6.66 -5.58
CA GLU A 211 -14.80 6.67 -4.33
C GLU A 211 -15.81 7.84 -4.31
N GLN A 212 -15.44 8.99 -4.88
CA GLN A 212 -16.26 10.20 -4.96
C GLN A 212 -15.67 11.20 -5.96
N ASP A 213 -16.51 11.78 -6.81
CA ASP A 213 -16.14 12.68 -7.91
C ASP A 213 -16.09 14.17 -7.50
N ARG A 214 -16.37 14.48 -6.23
CA ARG A 214 -16.31 15.82 -5.64
C ARG A 214 -15.38 15.85 -4.43
N LEU A 215 -14.40 16.74 -4.41
CA LEU A 215 -13.69 17.08 -3.18
C LEU A 215 -14.61 17.94 -2.33
N GLN A 216 -14.92 17.51 -1.11
CA GLN A 216 -15.72 18.27 -0.16
C GLN A 216 -14.92 18.49 1.13
N MET A 217 -14.90 19.73 1.62
CA MET A 217 -14.11 20.10 2.79
C MET A 217 -14.82 21.15 3.64
N PHE A 218 -14.72 20.98 4.96
CA PHE A 218 -15.02 22.02 5.95
C PHE A 218 -13.74 22.58 6.55
N LEU A 219 -13.64 23.91 6.61
CA LEU A 219 -12.49 24.62 7.09
C LEU A 219 -12.85 25.53 8.26
N PRO A 220 -12.40 25.24 9.50
CA PRO A 220 -12.56 26.14 10.63
C PRO A 220 -11.75 27.43 10.42
N VAL A 221 -12.34 28.58 10.75
CA VAL A 221 -11.71 29.89 10.65
C VAL A 221 -11.81 30.63 11.97
N TRP A 222 -10.66 31.10 12.46
CA TRP A 222 -10.52 31.77 13.74
C TRP A 222 -10.21 33.27 13.56
N PRO A 223 -10.94 34.15 14.27
CA PRO A 223 -10.71 35.59 14.26
C PRO A 223 -9.45 35.97 15.07
N PRO A 224 -8.94 37.20 14.94
CA PRO A 224 -7.74 37.64 15.66
C PRO A 224 -7.97 37.69 17.18
N ALA A 225 -6.88 37.56 17.94
CA ALA A 225 -6.90 37.51 19.41
C ALA A 225 -7.40 38.82 20.05
N GLN A 226 -7.19 39.96 19.41
CA GLN A 226 -7.54 41.28 19.96
C GLN A 226 -9.05 41.63 19.88
N GLY A 227 -9.87 40.83 19.18
CA GLY A 227 -11.34 40.85 19.27
C GLY A 227 -12.06 42.17 18.92
N VAL A 228 -12.87 42.14 17.85
CA VAL A 228 -13.77 43.22 17.36
C VAL A 228 -13.04 44.41 16.70
N GLY A 229 -13.40 44.71 15.45
CA GLY A 229 -12.96 45.91 14.72
C GLY A 229 -11.66 45.81 13.91
N SER A 230 -10.97 44.66 13.94
CA SER A 230 -9.90 44.39 12.96
C SER A 230 -10.52 44.06 11.59
N PRO A 231 -9.97 44.57 10.48
CA PRO A 231 -10.49 44.26 9.16
C PRO A 231 -10.38 42.76 8.89
N THR A 232 -11.54 42.09 8.81
CA THR A 232 -11.63 40.69 8.42
C THR A 232 -11.40 40.60 6.91
N PRO A 233 -10.52 39.71 6.42
CA PRO A 233 -10.37 39.52 4.98
C PRO A 233 -11.70 39.03 4.40
N ALA A 234 -12.00 39.42 3.16
CA ALA A 234 -13.25 39.02 2.50
C ALA A 234 -13.33 37.51 2.22
N GLY A 235 -12.21 36.78 2.33
CA GLY A 235 -12.14 35.37 1.99
C GLY A 235 -10.76 34.74 2.15
N VAL A 236 -10.61 33.60 1.50
CA VAL A 236 -9.42 32.74 1.50
C VAL A 236 -9.09 32.38 0.06
N VAL A 237 -7.81 32.47 -0.31
CA VAL A 237 -7.31 31.89 -1.57
C VAL A 237 -6.94 30.44 -1.30
N LEU A 238 -7.39 29.54 -2.17
CA LEU A 238 -7.03 28.14 -2.14
C LEU A 238 -6.29 27.79 -3.43
N GLN A 239 -5.20 27.04 -3.31
CA GLN A 239 -4.43 26.53 -4.44
C GLN A 239 -4.17 25.04 -4.25
N VAL A 240 -4.44 24.29 -5.31
CA VAL A 240 -4.30 22.84 -5.38
C VAL A 240 -3.22 22.54 -6.41
N ASP A 241 -2.09 22.01 -5.95
CA ASP A 241 -0.93 21.69 -6.77
C ASP A 241 -0.78 20.18 -6.89
N HIS A 242 -0.62 19.67 -8.11
CA HIS A 242 -0.24 18.28 -8.31
C HIS A 242 1.22 18.07 -7.91
N THR A 243 1.50 17.06 -7.11
CA THR A 243 2.84 16.86 -6.52
C THR A 243 3.87 16.27 -7.49
N GLY A 244 3.42 15.55 -8.51
CA GLY A 244 4.26 14.87 -9.49
C GLY A 244 4.31 15.51 -10.89
N MET A 245 3.60 16.62 -11.12
CA MET A 245 3.52 17.24 -12.46
C MET A 245 3.25 18.73 -12.34
N ALA A 246 3.55 19.49 -13.39
CA ALA A 246 3.29 20.93 -13.45
C ALA A 246 1.80 21.21 -13.71
N PHE A 247 0.96 20.95 -12.71
CA PHE A 247 -0.48 21.25 -12.75
C PHE A 247 -0.89 21.94 -11.45
N SER A 248 -1.64 23.04 -11.56
CA SER A 248 -2.14 23.81 -10.43
C SER A 248 -3.50 24.41 -10.75
N VAL A 249 -4.39 24.37 -9.76
CA VAL A 249 -5.70 25.03 -9.80
C VAL A 249 -5.76 26.01 -8.65
N ARG A 250 -6.27 27.22 -8.91
CA ARG A 250 -6.42 28.25 -7.89
C ARG A 250 -7.88 28.71 -7.84
N ASP A 251 -8.36 28.88 -6.62
CA ASP A 251 -9.72 29.27 -6.31
C ASP A 251 -9.74 30.34 -5.20
N THR A 252 -10.86 31.04 -5.06
CA THR A 252 -11.08 32.03 -4.01
C THR A 252 -12.43 31.79 -3.34
N LEU A 253 -12.39 31.52 -2.04
CA LEU A 253 -13.55 31.29 -1.21
C LEU A 253 -13.89 32.58 -0.48
N PHE A 254 -15.13 33.03 -0.59
CA PHE A 254 -15.61 34.19 0.16
C PHE A 254 -16.37 33.76 1.40
N PHE A 255 -16.24 34.52 2.49
CA PHE A 255 -17.12 34.34 3.64
C PHE A 255 -18.53 34.80 3.28
N ASP A 256 -19.53 34.00 3.62
CA ASP A 256 -20.93 34.43 3.56
C ASP A 256 -21.23 35.48 4.65
N GLU A 257 -22.40 36.11 4.57
CA GLU A 257 -22.80 37.17 5.51
C GLU A 257 -22.72 36.71 6.98
N ARG A 258 -23.15 35.47 7.26
CA ARG A 258 -23.10 34.90 8.61
C ARG A 258 -21.67 34.75 9.10
N GLY A 259 -20.79 34.26 8.25
CA GLY A 259 -19.38 34.08 8.55
C GLY A 259 -18.66 35.40 8.78
N GLN A 260 -18.97 36.43 7.98
CA GLN A 260 -18.43 37.78 8.19
C GLN A 260 -18.88 38.35 9.53
N VAL A 261 -20.19 38.31 9.83
CA VAL A 261 -20.74 38.80 11.10
C VAL A 261 -20.14 38.07 12.30
N ALA A 262 -19.98 36.74 12.22
CA ALA A 262 -19.36 35.95 13.28
C ALA A 262 -17.91 36.36 13.53
N LEU A 263 -17.09 36.48 12.47
CA LEU A 263 -15.68 36.86 12.58
C LEU A 263 -15.50 38.29 13.10
N GLU A 264 -16.32 39.24 12.65
CA GLU A 264 -16.33 40.63 13.13
C GLU A 264 -16.73 40.73 14.61
N ALA A 265 -17.66 39.88 15.05
CA ALA A 265 -18.03 39.74 16.46
C ALA A 265 -16.98 38.97 17.30
N GLY A 266 -15.89 38.51 16.70
CA GLY A 266 -14.82 37.79 17.39
C GLY A 266 -15.12 36.33 17.69
N HIS A 267 -16.14 35.76 17.02
CA HIS A 267 -16.48 34.34 17.04
C HIS A 267 -15.84 33.58 15.88
N PRO A 268 -15.51 32.28 16.05
CA PRO A 268 -15.07 31.44 14.95
C PRO A 268 -16.17 31.26 13.91
N SER A 269 -15.76 31.00 12.67
CA SER A 269 -16.64 30.69 11.55
C SER A 269 -16.16 29.42 10.84
N GLY A 270 -16.91 28.95 9.85
CA GLY A 270 -16.57 27.82 9.01
C GLY A 270 -16.73 28.14 7.54
N LEU A 271 -15.76 27.71 6.73
CA LEU A 271 -15.85 27.73 5.28
C LEU A 271 -16.10 26.34 4.74
N PHE A 272 -17.00 26.26 3.78
CA PHE A 272 -17.34 25.05 3.06
C PHE A 272 -16.77 25.18 1.65
N TYR A 273 -15.85 24.28 1.27
CA TYR A 273 -15.32 24.14 -0.08
C TYR A 273 -15.74 22.87 -0.81
N GLU A 274 -16.16 23.01 -2.08
CA GLU A 274 -16.41 21.88 -2.99
C GLU A 274 -15.70 22.10 -4.33
N MET A 275 -15.09 21.05 -4.87
CA MET A 275 -14.46 21.05 -6.20
C MET A 275 -14.83 19.79 -6.98
N ASP A 276 -15.06 19.94 -8.28
CA ASP A 276 -15.15 18.81 -9.21
C ASP A 276 -13.77 18.16 -9.40
N VAL A 277 -13.56 16.95 -8.87
CA VAL A 277 -12.26 16.30 -9.04
C VAL A 277 -12.08 15.73 -10.44
N ASN A 278 -13.14 15.60 -11.25
CA ASN A 278 -13.00 15.16 -12.65
C ASN A 278 -12.12 16.11 -13.48
N LEU A 279 -11.93 17.35 -13.01
CA LEU A 279 -11.04 18.33 -13.61
C LEU A 279 -9.56 18.11 -13.23
N LEU A 280 -9.30 17.19 -12.30
CA LEU A 280 -7.99 16.88 -11.76
C LEU A 280 -7.46 15.58 -12.38
N PRO A 281 -6.22 15.59 -12.92
CA PRO A 281 -5.48 14.37 -13.22
C PRO A 281 -5.43 13.39 -12.03
N GLN A 282 -5.20 12.10 -12.32
CA GLN A 282 -4.90 11.12 -11.28
C GLN A 282 -3.57 11.48 -10.59
N GLY A 283 -3.54 11.40 -9.26
CA GLY A 283 -2.32 11.55 -8.47
C GLY A 283 -2.52 12.22 -7.12
N SER A 284 -1.42 12.55 -6.46
CA SER A 284 -1.42 13.19 -5.14
C SER A 284 -1.34 14.71 -5.25
N TYR A 285 -2.18 15.39 -4.46
CA TYR A 285 -2.32 16.83 -4.47
C TYR A 285 -1.91 17.46 -3.14
N ARG A 286 -1.23 18.59 -3.23
CA ARG A 286 -1.02 19.51 -2.12
C ARG A 286 -2.04 20.64 -2.22
N MET A 287 -2.80 20.84 -1.17
CA MET A 287 -3.72 21.95 -1.02
C MET A 287 -3.11 22.98 -0.08
N THR A 288 -3.00 24.22 -0.53
CA THR A 288 -2.60 25.37 0.28
C THR A 288 -3.77 26.34 0.36
N ALA A 289 -4.02 26.90 1.54
CA ALA A 289 -5.02 27.94 1.69
C ALA A 289 -4.47 29.08 2.56
N ALA A 290 -4.73 30.32 2.15
CA ALA A 290 -4.24 31.51 2.83
C ALA A 290 -5.31 32.61 2.86
N PRO A 291 -5.42 33.40 3.93
CA PRO A 291 -6.31 34.55 3.97
C PRO A 291 -6.08 35.50 2.78
N LEU A 292 -7.14 35.97 2.12
CA LEU A 292 -7.05 36.83 0.93
C LEU A 292 -6.32 38.16 1.21
N GLY A 293 -6.36 38.64 2.46
CA GLY A 293 -5.63 39.84 2.91
C GLY A 293 -4.16 39.60 3.26
N GLY A 294 -3.65 38.37 3.14
CA GLY A 294 -2.26 38.00 3.46
C GLY A 294 -1.88 38.06 4.94
N GLN A 295 -2.82 38.44 5.82
CA GLN A 295 -2.63 38.55 7.27
C GLN A 295 -3.27 37.37 7.98
N GLY A 296 -2.54 36.79 8.94
CA GLY A 296 -2.98 35.65 9.74
C GLY A 296 -2.27 34.36 9.37
N ARG A 297 -2.94 33.22 9.57
CA ARG A 297 -2.33 31.88 9.42
C ARG A 297 -3.05 31.08 8.34
N GLY A 298 -2.31 30.68 7.32
CA GLY A 298 -2.77 29.72 6.30
C GLY A 298 -2.64 28.26 6.74
N LEU A 299 -3.01 27.34 5.86
CA LEU A 299 -2.83 25.90 6.05
C LEU A 299 -2.22 25.25 4.82
N ILE A 300 -1.62 24.09 5.02
CA ILE A 300 -1.22 23.17 3.96
C ILE A 300 -1.76 21.79 4.32
N SER A 301 -2.41 21.12 3.37
CA SER A 301 -2.91 19.75 3.50
C SER A 301 -2.76 19.01 2.18
N GLY A 302 -3.19 17.75 2.11
CA GLY A 302 -3.13 16.95 0.89
C GLY A 302 -4.21 15.89 0.81
N PHE A 303 -4.52 15.49 -0.42
CA PHE A 303 -5.51 14.48 -0.79
C PHE A 303 -5.04 13.76 -2.06
N ASP A 304 -5.63 12.61 -2.36
CA ASP A 304 -5.31 11.81 -3.54
C ASP A 304 -6.53 11.74 -4.48
N VAL A 305 -6.28 11.70 -5.79
CA VAL A 305 -7.29 11.45 -6.84
C VAL A 305 -6.93 10.17 -7.55
N ILE A 306 -7.86 9.21 -7.57
CA ILE A 306 -7.67 7.87 -8.12
C ILE A 306 -8.83 7.57 -9.07
N TRP A 307 -8.57 7.44 -10.37
CA TRP A 307 -9.60 7.17 -11.39
C TRP A 307 -9.67 5.70 -11.82
N SER A 308 -8.72 4.88 -11.39
CA SER A 308 -8.65 3.46 -11.74
C SER A 308 -8.93 2.56 -10.50
N LEU A 309 -9.89 1.64 -10.63
CA LEU A 309 -10.16 0.58 -9.64
C LEU A 309 -8.93 -0.33 -9.41
N ASN A 310 -8.10 -0.47 -10.43
CA ASN A 310 -6.84 -1.20 -10.36
C ASN A 310 -5.80 -0.50 -9.46
N SER A 311 -5.82 0.83 -9.38
CA SER A 311 -4.94 1.65 -8.53
C SER A 311 -5.42 1.69 -7.08
N LEU A 312 -6.73 1.59 -6.83
CA LEU A 312 -7.32 1.46 -5.48
C LEU A 312 -6.85 0.19 -4.73
N ALA A 313 -6.52 -0.89 -5.47
CA ALA A 313 -6.13 -2.18 -4.91
C ALA A 313 -4.60 -2.37 -4.75
N ARG A 314 -3.75 -1.46 -5.27
CA ARG A 314 -2.29 -1.61 -5.19
C ARG A 314 -1.75 -1.09 -3.86
N HIS A 315 -1.55 -2.00 -2.90
CA HIS A 315 -0.82 -1.74 -1.65
C HIS A 315 0.62 -1.25 -1.92
N ARG A 316 1.21 -0.46 -1.01
CA ARG A 316 2.61 0.04 -1.12
C ARG A 316 3.63 -1.08 -1.34
N THR A 317 3.46 -2.22 -0.67
CA THR A 317 4.30 -3.41 -0.84
C THR A 317 4.12 -4.04 -2.23
N ARG A 318 2.90 -3.95 -2.80
CA ARG A 318 2.55 -4.47 -4.13
C ARG A 318 3.09 -3.58 -5.25
N LEU A 319 3.06 -2.26 -5.08
CA LEU A 319 3.68 -1.28 -5.98
C LEU A 319 5.18 -1.54 -6.14
N SER A 320 5.89 -1.66 -5.03
CA SER A 320 7.32 -1.96 -5.07
C SER A 320 7.60 -3.32 -5.69
N ALA A 321 6.86 -4.37 -5.31
CA ALA A 321 7.04 -5.71 -5.88
C ALA A 321 6.76 -5.75 -7.39
N GLU A 322 5.71 -5.08 -7.85
CA GLU A 322 5.38 -4.95 -9.27
C GLU A 322 6.48 -4.20 -10.02
N GLY A 323 6.97 -3.08 -9.50
CA GLY A 323 8.09 -2.36 -10.08
C GLY A 323 9.38 -3.18 -10.18
N HIS A 324 9.71 -3.98 -9.18
CA HIS A 324 10.86 -4.90 -9.22
C HIS A 324 10.70 -6.04 -10.25
N LEU A 325 9.47 -6.37 -10.65
CA LEU A 325 9.20 -7.39 -11.66
C LEU A 325 9.24 -6.83 -13.09
N VAL A 326 8.82 -5.58 -13.28
CA VAL A 326 8.69 -4.97 -14.61
C VAL A 326 9.85 -4.06 -15.00
N PHE A 327 10.58 -3.49 -14.03
CA PHE A 327 11.72 -2.62 -14.27
C PHE A 327 13.05 -3.26 -13.86
N SER A 328 14.11 -2.94 -14.59
CA SER A 328 15.49 -3.33 -14.31
C SER A 328 16.45 -2.14 -14.51
N GLY A 329 17.69 -2.28 -14.02
CA GLY A 329 18.76 -1.30 -14.21
C GLY A 329 18.39 0.12 -13.72
N SER A 330 18.75 1.13 -14.51
CA SER A 330 18.47 2.54 -14.19
C SER A 330 16.97 2.87 -14.09
N ARG A 331 16.12 2.20 -14.89
CA ARG A 331 14.65 2.42 -14.85
C ARG A 331 14.05 1.96 -13.52
N LEU A 332 14.60 0.89 -12.92
CA LEU A 332 14.24 0.45 -11.57
C LEU A 332 14.73 1.45 -10.51
N GLU A 333 15.95 1.98 -10.64
CA GLU A 333 16.44 3.02 -9.72
C GLU A 333 15.57 4.28 -9.75
N ASP A 334 15.19 4.74 -10.94
CA ASP A 334 14.31 5.88 -11.13
C ASP A 334 12.92 5.61 -10.53
N PHE A 335 12.38 4.40 -10.73
CA PHE A 335 11.14 3.96 -10.09
C PHE A 335 11.22 3.97 -8.57
N LEU A 336 12.29 3.42 -7.98
CA LEU A 336 12.45 3.36 -6.53
C LEU A 336 12.64 4.76 -5.89
N ARG A 337 13.20 5.72 -6.65
CA ARG A 337 13.35 7.13 -6.22
C ARG A 337 12.11 7.97 -6.45
N ALA A 338 11.20 7.55 -7.34
CA ALA A 338 9.99 8.29 -7.66
C ALA A 338 9.05 8.38 -6.45
N SER A 339 8.27 9.46 -6.41
CA SER A 339 7.13 9.57 -5.48
C SER A 339 6.10 8.48 -5.79
N ARG A 340 5.15 8.23 -4.88
CA ARG A 340 4.12 7.20 -5.10
C ARG A 340 3.35 7.38 -6.41
N ALA A 341 2.87 8.60 -6.66
CA ALA A 341 2.19 8.93 -7.91
C ALA A 341 3.13 8.76 -9.12
N GLY A 342 4.43 9.07 -8.97
CA GLY A 342 5.42 8.80 -10.00
C GLY A 342 5.63 7.31 -10.27
N GLN A 343 5.67 6.48 -9.23
CA GLN A 343 5.73 5.01 -9.32
C GLN A 343 4.51 4.46 -10.04
N GLU A 344 3.31 4.89 -9.65
CA GLU A 344 2.05 4.52 -10.29
C GLU A 344 2.03 4.95 -11.76
N ALA A 345 2.40 6.20 -12.06
CA ALA A 345 2.47 6.70 -13.44
C ALA A 345 3.49 5.93 -14.30
N MET A 346 4.64 5.56 -13.73
CA MET A 346 5.64 4.73 -14.43
C MET A 346 5.10 3.34 -14.73
N LEU A 347 4.39 2.72 -13.79
CA LEU A 347 3.75 1.41 -13.99
C LEU A 347 2.61 1.48 -14.99
N ASP A 348 1.75 2.50 -14.91
CA ASP A 348 0.64 2.69 -15.85
C ASP A 348 1.19 2.89 -17.27
N ALA A 349 2.22 3.74 -17.44
CA ALA A 349 2.89 3.92 -18.72
C ALA A 349 3.53 2.63 -19.25
N PHE A 350 4.12 1.82 -18.37
CA PHE A 350 4.66 0.51 -18.75
C PHE A 350 3.56 -0.44 -19.23
N TRP A 351 2.46 -0.52 -18.49
CA TRP A 351 1.37 -1.42 -18.87
C TRP A 351 0.69 -0.96 -20.16
N ASP A 352 0.52 0.35 -20.37
CA ASP A 352 0.04 0.91 -21.63
C ASP A 352 0.96 0.57 -22.80
N GLU A 353 2.29 0.65 -22.61
CA GLU A 353 3.29 0.25 -23.60
C GLU A 353 3.18 -1.24 -23.98
N VAL A 354 2.86 -2.09 -23.00
CA VAL A 354 2.76 -3.54 -23.16
C VAL A 354 1.35 -3.99 -23.57
N ASN A 355 0.36 -3.09 -23.62
CA ASN A 355 -1.02 -3.44 -23.95
C ASN A 355 -1.11 -4.03 -25.38
N PRO A 356 -1.47 -5.31 -25.55
CA PRO A 356 -1.52 -5.95 -26.86
C PRO A 356 -2.57 -5.34 -27.79
N ASP A 357 -3.65 -4.82 -27.22
CA ASP A 357 -4.74 -4.17 -27.96
C ASP A 357 -5.18 -2.89 -27.22
N PRO A 358 -4.71 -1.71 -27.66
CA PRO A 358 -5.11 -0.42 -27.10
C PRO A 358 -6.60 -0.10 -27.24
N GLU A 359 -7.30 -0.71 -28.20
CA GLU A 359 -8.73 -0.48 -28.43
C GLU A 359 -9.61 -1.40 -27.56
N ALA A 360 -9.01 -2.40 -26.91
CA ALA A 360 -9.71 -3.26 -25.97
C ALA A 360 -10.10 -2.48 -24.71
N PRO A 361 -11.28 -2.75 -24.13
CA PRO A 361 -11.77 -2.04 -22.94
C PRO A 361 -10.89 -2.25 -21.69
N PHE A 362 -10.01 -3.25 -21.72
CA PHE A 362 -9.08 -3.56 -20.64
C PHE A 362 -7.74 -4.04 -21.23
N ASN A 363 -6.65 -3.73 -20.54
CA ASN A 363 -5.34 -4.24 -20.88
C ASN A 363 -5.23 -5.73 -20.50
N GLU A 364 -5.31 -6.62 -21.49
CA GLU A 364 -5.28 -8.07 -21.29
C GLU A 364 -3.98 -8.55 -20.63
N ALA A 365 -2.84 -7.94 -20.97
CA ALA A 365 -1.55 -8.32 -20.38
C ALA A 365 -1.50 -7.97 -18.88
N TYR A 366 -2.05 -6.81 -18.50
CA TYR A 366 -2.16 -6.42 -17.10
C TYR A 366 -3.15 -7.31 -16.32
N LEU A 367 -4.28 -7.69 -16.92
CA LEU A 367 -5.23 -8.62 -16.27
C LEU A 367 -4.59 -9.99 -16.02
N GLU A 368 -3.87 -10.52 -17.00
CA GLU A 368 -3.11 -11.77 -16.86
C GLU A 368 -1.99 -11.64 -15.81
N PHE A 369 -1.29 -10.50 -15.74
CA PHE A 369 -0.34 -10.21 -14.66
C PHE A 369 -1.00 -10.31 -13.28
N GLN A 370 -2.16 -9.66 -13.10
CA GLN A 370 -2.88 -9.68 -11.83
C GLN A 370 -3.39 -11.09 -11.48
N SER A 371 -3.85 -11.85 -12.46
CA SER A 371 -4.23 -13.26 -12.31
C SER A 371 -3.06 -14.11 -11.80
N ARG A 372 -1.88 -13.97 -12.43
CA ARG A 372 -0.65 -14.66 -12.01
C ARG A 372 -0.22 -14.23 -10.61
N MET A 373 -0.26 -12.94 -10.31
CA MET A 373 0.07 -12.41 -8.99
C MET A 373 -0.82 -13.03 -7.90
N ALA A 374 -2.13 -13.10 -8.15
CA ALA A 374 -3.07 -13.72 -7.22
C ALA A 374 -2.81 -15.22 -7.03
N TYR A 375 -2.51 -15.94 -8.12
CA TYR A 375 -2.13 -17.36 -8.06
C TYR A 375 -0.85 -17.55 -7.23
N VAL A 376 0.19 -16.77 -7.53
CA VAL A 376 1.47 -16.82 -6.84
C VAL A 376 1.30 -16.53 -5.36
N GLN A 377 0.53 -15.51 -4.97
CA GLN A 377 0.27 -15.19 -3.57
C GLN A 377 -0.51 -16.27 -2.82
N THR A 378 -1.39 -16.99 -3.52
CA THR A 378 -2.28 -17.99 -2.91
C THR A 378 -1.61 -19.35 -2.80
N PHE A 379 -0.79 -19.73 -3.79
CA PHE A 379 -0.32 -21.11 -3.97
C PHE A 379 1.20 -21.26 -3.93
N LEU A 380 1.96 -20.17 -4.00
CA LEU A 380 3.43 -20.17 -4.02
C LEU A 380 3.98 -19.23 -2.93
N GLY A 381 5.19 -19.48 -2.43
CA GLY A 381 5.71 -18.85 -1.22
C GLY A 381 6.09 -19.89 -0.17
N GLY A 382 7.30 -19.74 0.39
CA GLY A 382 7.77 -20.51 1.54
C GLY A 382 7.20 -19.98 2.86
N PHE A 383 7.62 -20.56 3.99
CA PHE A 383 7.21 -20.10 5.33
C PHE A 383 7.59 -18.64 5.62
N ASP A 384 8.65 -18.13 4.99
CA ASP A 384 9.23 -16.80 5.25
C ASP A 384 9.23 -15.84 4.04
N ASP A 385 8.82 -16.29 2.84
CA ASP A 385 8.86 -15.49 1.61
C ASP A 385 7.47 -15.19 1.03
N ASP A 386 7.23 -13.92 0.69
CA ASP A 386 6.04 -13.49 -0.07
C ASP A 386 6.05 -14.21 -1.43
N GLY A 387 4.94 -14.82 -1.86
CA GLY A 387 4.87 -15.63 -3.09
C GLY A 387 5.65 -15.09 -4.32
N PRO A 388 5.63 -13.78 -4.65
CA PRO A 388 6.39 -13.23 -5.78
C PRO A 388 7.92 -13.26 -5.62
N LYS A 389 8.42 -13.38 -4.39
CA LYS A 389 9.85 -13.54 -4.07
C LYS A 389 10.31 -15.00 -4.15
N ASP A 390 9.38 -15.96 -4.04
CA ASP A 390 9.66 -17.37 -4.31
C ASP A 390 10.17 -17.50 -5.76
N PRO A 391 11.31 -18.16 -6.01
CA PRO A 391 11.85 -18.34 -7.36
C PRO A 391 10.86 -18.99 -8.35
N ARG A 392 9.97 -19.87 -7.87
CA ARG A 392 8.87 -20.44 -8.68
C ARG A 392 7.85 -19.38 -9.03
N GLY A 393 7.50 -18.54 -8.04
CA GLY A 393 6.62 -17.40 -8.22
C GLY A 393 7.15 -16.44 -9.28
N LEU A 394 8.42 -16.06 -9.18
CA LEU A 394 9.10 -15.21 -10.17
C LEU A 394 9.04 -15.80 -11.59
N VAL A 395 9.37 -17.08 -11.75
CA VAL A 395 9.32 -17.75 -13.06
C VAL A 395 7.89 -17.78 -13.59
N LEU A 396 6.89 -18.07 -12.75
CA LEU A 396 5.48 -18.05 -13.16
C LEU A 396 5.01 -16.65 -13.55
N MET A 397 5.44 -15.60 -12.84
CA MET A 397 5.11 -14.22 -13.20
C MET A 397 5.64 -13.87 -14.59
N LEU A 398 6.90 -14.24 -14.87
CA LEU A 398 7.60 -13.85 -16.10
C LEU A 398 7.26 -14.72 -17.31
N LEU A 399 7.00 -16.01 -17.13
CA LEU A 399 6.77 -16.98 -18.22
C LEU A 399 5.36 -17.56 -18.23
N GLY A 400 4.54 -17.30 -17.23
CA GLY A 400 3.22 -17.91 -17.09
C GLY A 400 3.32 -19.35 -16.57
N PRO A 401 2.21 -20.12 -16.65
CA PRO A 401 2.22 -21.51 -16.21
C PRO A 401 3.14 -22.36 -17.10
N PRO A 402 3.91 -23.30 -16.52
CA PRO A 402 4.69 -24.27 -17.28
C PRO A 402 3.79 -25.27 -18.02
N ASP A 403 4.31 -25.84 -19.11
CA ASP A 403 3.62 -26.88 -19.88
C ASP A 403 3.56 -28.20 -19.10
N GLU A 404 4.61 -28.50 -18.34
CA GLU A 404 4.70 -29.70 -17.49
C GLU A 404 5.43 -29.39 -16.18
N ILE A 405 4.90 -29.92 -15.07
CA ILE A 405 5.55 -29.91 -13.77
C ILE A 405 5.77 -31.35 -13.31
N GLN A 406 7.03 -31.77 -13.24
CA GLN A 406 7.41 -33.03 -12.60
C GLN A 406 7.71 -32.75 -11.13
N ARG A 407 6.91 -33.31 -10.21
CA ARG A 407 7.06 -33.14 -8.75
C ARG A 407 7.54 -34.42 -8.10
N GLU A 408 8.52 -34.31 -7.22
CA GLU A 408 8.97 -35.41 -6.37
C GLU A 408 9.13 -34.90 -4.94
N ALA A 409 8.14 -35.17 -4.08
CA ALA A 409 8.14 -34.66 -2.71
C ALA A 409 9.11 -35.42 -1.79
N LEU A 410 9.32 -36.71 -2.05
CA LEU A 410 10.20 -37.60 -1.28
C LEU A 410 11.06 -38.41 -2.25
N PRO A 411 12.17 -37.85 -2.74
CA PRO A 411 13.05 -38.54 -3.66
C PRO A 411 13.47 -39.89 -3.08
N GLN A 412 13.28 -40.96 -3.85
CA GLN A 412 13.63 -42.31 -3.39
C GLN A 412 15.13 -42.43 -3.14
N ASN A 413 15.94 -41.63 -3.84
CA ASN A 413 17.35 -41.42 -3.57
C ASN A 413 17.87 -40.19 -4.34
N TYR A 414 19.14 -39.83 -4.09
CA TYR A 414 19.82 -38.69 -4.69
C TYR A 414 19.93 -38.72 -6.23
N MET A 415 19.65 -39.86 -6.86
CA MET A 415 19.62 -39.95 -8.33
C MET A 415 18.39 -39.28 -8.92
N ASP A 416 17.28 -39.19 -8.20
CA ASP A 416 16.07 -38.52 -8.70
C ASP A 416 16.34 -37.05 -9.04
N GLN A 417 16.99 -36.35 -8.12
CA GLN A 417 17.38 -34.96 -8.32
C GLN A 417 18.48 -34.82 -9.39
N SER A 418 19.41 -35.78 -9.45
CA SER A 418 20.44 -35.81 -10.50
C SER A 418 19.80 -35.98 -11.88
N ASP A 419 18.81 -36.85 -12.02
CA ASP A 419 18.07 -37.07 -13.28
C ASP A 419 17.30 -35.83 -13.69
N ALA A 420 16.64 -35.17 -12.73
CA ALA A 420 15.97 -33.90 -12.96
C ALA A 420 16.96 -32.82 -13.42
N GLN A 421 18.16 -32.77 -12.83
CA GLN A 421 19.23 -31.84 -13.23
C GLN A 421 19.75 -32.13 -14.63
N ILE A 422 19.89 -33.41 -15.01
CA ILE A 422 20.24 -33.79 -16.39
C ILE A 422 19.14 -33.34 -17.35
N LYS A 423 17.87 -33.58 -17.00
CA LYS A 423 16.72 -33.15 -17.80
C LYS A 423 16.65 -31.64 -17.97
N VAL A 424 17.16 -30.82 -17.04
CA VAL A 424 17.28 -29.36 -17.29
C VAL A 424 18.10 -29.09 -18.55
N PHE A 425 19.27 -29.71 -18.67
CA PHE A 425 20.22 -29.43 -19.76
C PHE A 425 20.07 -30.32 -20.99
N GLN A 426 19.38 -31.46 -20.88
CA GLN A 426 19.18 -32.43 -21.97
C GLN A 426 17.70 -32.66 -22.23
N ARG A 427 17.20 -32.19 -23.38
CA ARG A 427 15.76 -32.23 -23.71
C ARG A 427 15.17 -33.61 -23.84
N MET A 428 15.91 -34.48 -24.50
CA MET A 428 15.49 -35.84 -24.81
C MET A 428 15.93 -36.85 -23.77
N ALA A 429 16.33 -36.41 -22.57
CA ALA A 429 16.70 -37.31 -21.49
C ALA A 429 15.46 -38.13 -21.08
N PRO A 430 15.53 -39.47 -21.06
CA PRO A 430 14.38 -40.32 -20.79
C PRO A 430 13.93 -40.20 -19.32
N ASP A 431 12.65 -40.44 -19.07
CA ASP A 431 12.15 -40.62 -17.71
C ASP A 431 12.57 -42.00 -17.18
N ARG A 432 13.19 -42.02 -16.00
CA ARG A 432 13.61 -43.24 -15.31
C ARG A 432 12.81 -43.41 -14.03
N GLU A 433 11.66 -44.05 -14.14
CA GLU A 433 10.80 -44.34 -12.98
C GLU A 433 11.23 -45.62 -12.27
N GLY A 434 11.30 -45.58 -10.94
CA GLY A 434 11.64 -46.73 -10.09
C GLY A 434 13.14 -47.00 -9.91
N PHE A 435 13.44 -47.85 -8.92
CA PHE A 435 14.82 -48.14 -8.48
C PHE A 435 15.63 -48.93 -9.53
N THR A 436 14.98 -49.86 -10.23
CA THR A 436 15.61 -50.74 -11.24
C THR A 436 16.03 -49.96 -12.48
N ALA A 437 15.21 -49.02 -12.96
CA ALA A 437 15.50 -48.20 -14.13
C ALA A 437 16.72 -47.28 -13.92
N LYS A 438 17.05 -46.93 -12.67
CA LYS A 438 18.19 -46.06 -12.34
C LYS A 438 19.52 -46.82 -12.18
N GLY A 439 19.45 -48.15 -12.03
CA GLY A 439 20.62 -49.02 -11.91
C GLY A 439 21.35 -48.92 -10.57
N SER A 440 22.21 -49.91 -10.31
CA SER A 440 23.07 -49.97 -9.12
C SER A 440 24.36 -49.16 -9.32
N ALA A 441 25.08 -48.88 -8.22
CA ALA A 441 26.33 -48.11 -8.27
C ALA A 441 27.32 -48.72 -9.29
N PRO A 442 28.13 -47.90 -9.99
CA PRO A 442 29.07 -48.40 -10.99
C PRO A 442 30.02 -49.45 -10.38
N ARG A 443 30.22 -50.58 -11.06
CA ARG A 443 31.30 -51.54 -10.71
C ARG A 443 32.61 -50.94 -11.23
N GLU A 444 33.62 -50.90 -10.35
CA GLU A 444 35.00 -50.41 -10.52
C GLU A 444 35.36 -49.70 -11.85
N GLY A 445 35.74 -48.42 -11.75
CA GLY A 445 36.44 -47.72 -12.85
C GLY A 445 36.20 -46.22 -12.90
N ASN A 446 34.99 -45.75 -12.56
CA ASN A 446 34.74 -44.33 -12.30
C ASN A 446 33.43 -44.15 -11.51
N PRO A 447 33.47 -44.14 -10.16
CA PRO A 447 32.27 -44.00 -9.33
C PRO A 447 31.57 -42.62 -9.47
N ARG A 448 32.12 -41.70 -10.28
CA ARG A 448 31.72 -40.29 -10.34
C ARG A 448 30.84 -39.93 -11.54
N ASN A 449 30.53 -40.88 -12.42
CA ASN A 449 29.73 -40.60 -13.61
C ASN A 449 28.28 -41.11 -13.40
N PRO A 450 27.29 -40.22 -13.15
CA PRO A 450 25.89 -40.61 -12.96
C PRO A 450 25.22 -41.13 -14.26
N TYR A 451 25.87 -40.96 -15.41
CA TYR A 451 25.36 -41.27 -16.75
C TYR A 451 25.54 -42.74 -17.16
N THR A 452 26.41 -43.51 -16.49
CA THR A 452 26.79 -44.88 -16.91
C THR A 452 26.64 -45.91 -15.78
N ARG A 453 25.42 -46.13 -15.27
CA ARG A 453 25.13 -47.16 -14.26
C ARG A 453 24.85 -48.52 -14.87
N VAL A 454 25.31 -49.57 -14.18
CA VAL A 454 25.11 -50.97 -14.61
C VAL A 454 23.66 -51.37 -14.37
N GLY A 455 22.98 -51.87 -15.40
CA GLY A 455 21.60 -52.37 -15.32
C GLY A 455 20.51 -51.30 -15.31
N GLY A 456 20.86 -50.00 -15.35
CA GLY A 456 19.92 -48.90 -15.49
C GLY A 456 19.83 -48.39 -16.92
N ILE A 457 18.77 -47.63 -17.23
CA ILE A 457 18.63 -46.87 -18.48
C ILE A 457 19.72 -45.76 -18.45
N PRO A 458 20.63 -45.72 -19.44
CA PRO A 458 21.69 -44.70 -19.47
C PRO A 458 21.09 -43.31 -19.73
N MET A 459 21.66 -42.29 -19.07
CA MET A 459 21.28 -40.89 -19.28
C MET A 459 22.23 -40.22 -20.27
N PRO A 460 21.76 -39.31 -21.13
CA PRO A 460 22.65 -38.56 -22.02
C PRO A 460 23.64 -37.73 -21.21
N TYR A 461 24.91 -37.75 -21.62
CA TYR A 461 25.95 -36.98 -20.95
C TYR A 461 25.71 -35.47 -21.12
N SER A 462 25.84 -34.72 -20.03
CA SER A 462 25.88 -33.26 -20.06
C SER A 462 27.01 -32.78 -19.16
N GLN A 463 27.98 -32.09 -19.76
CA GLN A 463 29.10 -31.53 -19.00
C GLN A 463 28.61 -30.54 -17.93
N ARG A 464 27.65 -29.66 -18.27
CA ARG A 464 27.06 -28.70 -17.33
C ARG A 464 26.32 -29.37 -16.17
N ALA A 465 25.54 -30.42 -16.47
CA ALA A 465 24.87 -31.20 -15.43
C ALA A 465 25.90 -31.92 -14.55
N ASN A 466 26.96 -32.49 -15.15
CA ASN A 466 28.03 -33.16 -14.42
C ASN A 466 28.78 -32.20 -13.48
N GLU A 467 29.11 -31.00 -13.94
CA GLU A 467 29.74 -29.96 -13.13
C GLU A 467 28.85 -29.59 -11.93
N ARG A 468 27.55 -29.35 -12.15
CA ARG A 468 26.59 -29.02 -11.08
C ARG A 468 26.40 -30.16 -10.08
N ILE A 469 26.26 -31.40 -10.56
CA ILE A 469 26.16 -32.60 -9.70
C ILE A 469 27.44 -32.75 -8.87
N ASN A 470 28.61 -32.60 -9.48
CA ASN A 470 29.90 -32.74 -8.80
C ASN A 470 30.14 -31.66 -7.74
N MET A 471 29.71 -30.42 -7.98
CA MET A 471 29.75 -29.34 -6.98
C MET A 471 28.93 -29.69 -5.72
N ARG A 472 27.95 -30.59 -5.83
CA ARG A 472 27.01 -30.95 -4.77
C ARG A 472 27.25 -32.29 -4.09
N LEU A 473 28.22 -33.08 -4.54
CA LEU A 473 28.51 -34.40 -3.94
C LEU A 473 28.81 -34.34 -2.43
N ASN A 474 29.14 -33.16 -1.89
CA ASN A 474 29.38 -32.92 -0.46
C ASN A 474 28.29 -32.05 0.23
N ALA A 475 27.24 -31.64 -0.47
CA ALA A 475 26.17 -30.82 0.10
C ALA A 475 25.12 -31.70 0.79
N SER A 476 24.66 -31.29 1.98
CA SER A 476 23.60 -31.93 2.77
C SER A 476 22.21 -31.90 2.11
N SER A 477 22.13 -31.58 0.82
CA SER A 477 20.90 -31.36 0.05
C SER A 477 20.49 -32.45 -0.92
N SER A 478 21.22 -33.57 -0.89
CA SER A 478 20.83 -34.79 -1.61
C SER A 478 19.62 -35.42 -0.90
N ASN A 479 18.55 -35.67 -1.64
CA ASN A 479 17.24 -36.22 -1.19
C ASN A 479 16.17 -35.20 -0.77
N PHE A 480 16.32 -33.91 -1.08
CA PHE A 480 15.23 -32.95 -0.89
C PHE A 480 14.18 -33.03 -1.99
N GLY A 481 12.92 -32.76 -1.62
CA GLY A 481 11.83 -32.66 -2.58
C GLY A 481 12.15 -31.63 -3.67
N PHE A 482 11.68 -31.86 -4.89
CA PHE A 482 11.97 -30.97 -6.01
C PHE A 482 10.81 -30.87 -7.00
N GLU A 483 10.83 -29.79 -7.78
CA GLU A 483 9.96 -29.57 -8.92
C GLU A 483 10.80 -29.24 -10.15
N LEU A 484 10.61 -30.00 -11.23
CA LEU A 484 11.16 -29.66 -12.55
C LEU A 484 10.05 -29.08 -13.40
N TRP A 485 10.14 -27.79 -13.68
CA TRP A 485 9.21 -27.06 -14.53
C TRP A 485 9.75 -27.03 -15.96
N ARG A 486 8.90 -27.41 -16.92
CA ARG A 486 9.26 -27.49 -18.35
C ARG A 486 8.38 -26.54 -19.15
N TYR A 487 9.03 -25.75 -19.99
CA TYR A 487 8.41 -24.91 -21.02
C TYR A 487 8.95 -25.39 -22.37
N ASP A 488 8.10 -26.04 -23.17
CA ASP A 488 8.47 -26.64 -24.44
C ASP A 488 8.73 -25.60 -25.55
N GLY A 489 8.22 -24.38 -25.34
CA GLY A 489 8.54 -23.14 -26.06
C GLY A 489 8.99 -22.01 -25.13
N ASN A 490 8.67 -20.76 -25.46
CA ASN A 490 9.12 -19.59 -24.69
C ASN A 490 8.23 -19.27 -23.47
N GLY A 491 7.32 -20.17 -23.11
CA GLY A 491 6.22 -19.87 -22.20
C GLY A 491 5.25 -18.85 -22.79
N ARG A 492 4.53 -18.16 -21.91
CA ARG A 492 3.59 -17.07 -22.21
C ARG A 492 4.03 -15.77 -21.53
N PRO A 493 5.17 -15.19 -21.93
CA PRO A 493 5.64 -13.94 -21.33
C PRO A 493 4.69 -12.80 -21.65
N LEU A 494 4.46 -11.93 -20.66
CA LEU A 494 3.63 -10.72 -20.82
C LEU A 494 4.38 -9.61 -21.55
N TYR A 495 5.69 -9.57 -21.36
CA TYR A 495 6.61 -8.60 -21.95
C TYR A 495 7.99 -9.26 -22.10
N PRO A 496 8.86 -8.74 -22.98
CA PRO A 496 10.23 -9.22 -23.10
C PRO A 496 10.97 -9.16 -21.76
N ASN A 497 11.52 -10.29 -21.32
CA ASN A 497 12.23 -10.44 -20.06
C ASN A 497 13.45 -11.36 -20.18
N GLN A 498 14.19 -11.53 -19.08
CA GLN A 498 15.42 -12.31 -19.01
C GLN A 498 15.28 -13.78 -19.46
N PHE A 499 14.06 -14.34 -19.44
CA PHE A 499 13.79 -15.71 -19.88
C PHE A 499 13.18 -15.81 -21.28
N SER A 500 12.69 -14.69 -21.85
CA SER A 500 11.95 -14.69 -23.13
C SER A 500 12.80 -15.01 -24.35
N ARG A 501 14.14 -14.99 -24.24
CA ARG A 501 15.07 -15.21 -25.38
C ARG A 501 15.45 -16.67 -25.61
N SER A 502 14.93 -17.63 -24.84
CA SER A 502 15.29 -19.04 -24.99
C SER A 502 14.57 -19.70 -26.17
N THR A 503 15.23 -19.82 -27.32
CA THR A 503 14.61 -20.38 -28.55
C THR A 503 14.33 -21.88 -28.52
N MET A 504 14.84 -22.62 -27.53
CA MET A 504 14.78 -24.10 -27.48
C MET A 504 13.94 -24.65 -26.32
N GLY A 505 13.15 -23.81 -25.66
CA GLY A 505 12.41 -24.15 -24.45
C GLY A 505 13.21 -23.85 -23.18
N SER A 506 12.48 -23.60 -22.09
CA SER A 506 13.07 -23.23 -20.80
C SER A 506 12.77 -24.29 -19.76
N ARG A 507 13.74 -24.63 -18.92
CA ARG A 507 13.57 -25.60 -17.83
C ARG A 507 14.21 -25.12 -16.56
N PHE A 508 13.47 -25.27 -15.48
CA PHE A 508 13.85 -24.79 -14.15
C PHE A 508 13.67 -25.93 -13.16
N LEU A 509 14.76 -26.27 -12.47
CA LEU A 509 14.74 -27.21 -11.36
C LEU A 509 14.71 -26.41 -10.07
N PHE A 510 13.62 -26.55 -9.32
CA PHE A 510 13.44 -26.00 -7.99
C PHE A 510 13.58 -27.12 -6.96
N VAL A 511 14.19 -26.84 -5.82
CA VAL A 511 14.41 -27.83 -4.77
C VAL A 511 13.95 -27.25 -3.45
N ASP A 512 13.22 -28.03 -2.66
CA ASP A 512 12.75 -27.68 -1.32
C ASP A 512 13.82 -27.98 -0.28
N ARG A 513 14.61 -26.97 0.10
CA ARG A 513 15.80 -27.17 0.93
C ARG A 513 15.49 -27.55 2.39
N THR A 514 14.26 -27.34 2.82
CA THR A 514 13.83 -27.51 4.21
C THR A 514 12.87 -28.67 4.37
N GLY A 515 12.28 -29.17 3.26
CA GLY A 515 11.19 -30.14 3.28
C GLY A 515 9.87 -29.53 3.75
N THR A 516 9.81 -28.19 3.82
CA THR A 516 8.64 -27.43 4.29
C THR A 516 8.08 -26.52 3.20
N GLY A 517 8.45 -26.74 1.94
CA GLY A 517 8.00 -25.96 0.80
C GLY A 517 8.79 -24.67 0.56
N ASP A 518 10.03 -24.57 1.07
CA ASP A 518 10.93 -23.45 0.78
C ASP A 518 11.81 -23.79 -0.43
N PHE A 519 11.31 -23.41 -1.61
CA PHE A 519 11.92 -23.78 -2.88
C PHE A 519 12.95 -22.75 -3.34
N PHE A 520 14.12 -23.23 -3.73
CA PHE A 520 15.14 -22.41 -4.40
C PHE A 520 15.33 -22.88 -5.85
N LEU A 521 15.62 -21.93 -6.75
CA LEU A 521 16.01 -22.26 -8.11
C LEU A 521 17.43 -22.88 -8.09
N GLU A 522 17.50 -24.17 -8.33
CA GLU A 522 18.75 -24.93 -8.31
C GLU A 522 19.47 -24.91 -9.66
N SER A 523 18.73 -25.07 -10.75
CA SER A 523 19.32 -25.11 -12.09
C SER A 523 18.35 -24.61 -13.13
N SER A 524 18.89 -23.90 -14.12
CA SER A 524 18.16 -23.50 -15.32
C SER A 524 19.02 -23.71 -16.56
N ASN A 525 18.37 -23.98 -17.70
CA ASN A 525 19.00 -24.01 -19.01
C ASN A 525 19.01 -22.64 -19.71
N THR A 526 18.32 -21.64 -19.16
CA THR A 526 18.33 -20.27 -19.66
C THR A 526 19.54 -19.51 -19.11
N LEU A 527 20.26 -18.78 -19.96
CA LEU A 527 21.26 -17.82 -19.50
C LEU A 527 20.54 -16.71 -18.72
N GLN A 528 20.84 -16.56 -17.42
CA GLN A 528 20.53 -15.31 -16.73
C GLN A 528 21.43 -14.25 -17.38
N GLY A 529 20.83 -13.36 -18.18
CA GLY A 529 21.56 -12.20 -18.66
C GLY A 529 21.93 -11.33 -17.47
N GLU A 530 23.22 -11.06 -17.28
CA GLU A 530 23.65 -9.89 -16.53
C GLU A 530 23.35 -8.68 -17.41
N ASP A 531 22.27 -7.97 -17.10
CA ASP A 531 22.05 -6.58 -17.51
C ASP A 531 22.32 -5.68 -16.29
#